data_AF-A0A6J3R836-F1
#
_entry.id   AF-A0A6J3R836-F1
#
_cell.length_a   1.000
_cell.length_b   1.000
_cell.length_c   1.000
_cell.angle_alpha   90.00
_cell.angle_beta   90.00
_cell.angle_gamma   90.00
#
_symmetry.space_group_name_H-M   'P 1'
#
loop_
_entity.id
_entity.type
_entity.pdbx_description
1 polymer ?
#
loop_
_entity_poly.entity_id
_entity_poly.type
_entity_poly.pdbx_seq_one_letter_code
_entity_poly.pdbx_strand_id
1 'polypeptide(L)'
;MTIMEVSLLTGFYPNQDDLKQLTSDVERYAFQYETKTTSSDSTVVLYLEKLSHEVDTVLGFRVHRMLQAEFLQAAQVMVYDYYEPSQRCSSFYNLPTEHASLRKICHRDVCRCAEEQCPSSKDSDHLQQEQLQAAACEVGVDFVYKARLESVETSASSPYIYYNMQLQAIIKSGTDSAKPLTMKKFVTHATCHDSLGLQEHETYLIMGQTSDLWRVKSEYTHVLGKETFLMHWPVDGAVGKKELLDQLEGFSEYMRTHGCES
;
A
#
# COMPACT_ATOMS: atom_id res chain seq x y z
N MET A 1 31.29 23.49 -1.74
CA MET A 1 30.05 24.15 -2.22
C MET A 1 28.98 23.10 -2.19
N THR A 2 27.85 23.40 -1.55
CA THR A 2 26.80 22.42 -1.32
C THR A 2 25.59 22.74 -2.20
N ILE A 3 25.00 21.70 -2.78
CA ILE A 3 23.78 21.81 -3.55
C ILE A 3 22.67 21.14 -2.76
N MET A 4 21.56 21.85 -2.62
CA MET A 4 20.32 21.32 -2.05
C MET A 4 19.25 21.29 -3.14
N GLU A 5 18.76 20.10 -3.45
CA GLU A 5 17.65 19.90 -4.39
C GLU A 5 16.39 19.54 -3.61
N VAL A 6 15.36 20.35 -3.77
CA VAL A 6 14.05 20.18 -3.15
C VAL A 6 13.05 19.90 -4.26
N SER A 7 12.68 18.64 -4.42
CA SER A 7 11.54 18.27 -5.27
C SER A 7 10.25 18.65 -4.56
N LEU A 8 9.30 19.26 -5.27
CA LEU A 8 8.00 19.60 -4.72
C LEU A 8 6.99 18.49 -4.97
N LEU A 9 5.96 18.42 -4.12
CA LEU A 9 4.82 17.54 -4.32
C LEU A 9 4.15 17.85 -5.68
N THR A 10 3.60 16.82 -6.33
CA THR A 10 2.94 16.98 -7.64
C THR A 10 1.86 18.06 -7.57
N GLY A 11 1.90 19.03 -8.49
CA GLY A 11 0.96 20.15 -8.53
C GLY A 11 1.25 21.30 -7.56
N PHE A 12 2.35 21.23 -6.79
CA PHE A 12 2.85 22.33 -5.95
C PHE A 12 3.98 23.10 -6.62
N TYR A 13 3.99 24.41 -6.38
CA TYR A 13 4.94 25.36 -6.97
C TYR A 13 5.51 26.30 -5.90
N PRO A 14 6.78 26.71 -6.00
CA PRO A 14 7.42 27.52 -4.97
C PRO A 14 6.95 28.98 -5.03
N ASN A 15 6.89 29.64 -3.88
CA ASN A 15 6.73 31.08 -3.82
C ASN A 15 8.04 31.76 -4.26
N GLN A 16 7.99 32.48 -5.37
CA GLN A 16 9.16 33.13 -5.96
C GLN A 16 9.71 34.27 -5.10
N ASP A 17 8.88 34.95 -4.31
CA ASP A 17 9.33 36.05 -3.46
C ASP A 17 10.14 35.54 -2.27
N ASP A 18 9.72 34.40 -1.70
CA ASP A 18 10.45 33.74 -0.62
C ASP A 18 11.82 33.20 -1.12
N LEU A 19 11.86 32.62 -2.33
CA LEU A 19 13.13 32.17 -2.93
C LEU A 19 14.10 33.33 -3.18
N LYS A 20 13.61 34.47 -3.66
CA LYS A 20 14.43 35.68 -3.82
C LYS A 20 14.98 36.18 -2.48
N GLN A 21 14.18 36.11 -1.42
CA GLN A 21 14.59 36.49 -0.08
C GLN A 21 15.73 35.61 0.44
N LEU A 22 15.65 34.29 0.23
CA LEU A 22 16.70 33.34 0.61
C LEU A 22 18.04 33.59 -0.09
N THR A 23 18.01 34.18 -1.29
CA THR A 23 19.20 34.60 -2.05
C THR A 23 19.58 36.07 -1.88
N SER A 24 18.89 36.80 -1.00
CA SER A 24 19.19 38.21 -0.77
C SER A 24 20.50 38.37 0.00
N ASP A 25 21.13 39.53 -0.16
CA ASP A 25 22.31 39.93 0.61
C ASP A 25 22.08 40.02 2.13
N VAL A 26 20.83 39.99 2.57
CA VAL A 26 20.44 40.08 3.98
C VAL A 26 20.47 38.71 4.65
N GLU A 27 19.93 37.68 4.00
CA GLU A 27 19.87 36.33 4.57
C GLU A 27 21.06 35.45 4.16
N ARG A 28 21.52 35.56 2.91
CA ARG A 28 22.69 34.85 2.35
C ARG A 28 22.73 33.35 2.62
N TYR A 29 21.57 32.70 2.73
CA TYR A 29 21.51 31.24 2.90
C TYR A 29 21.95 30.51 1.64
N ALA A 30 21.49 30.98 0.48
CA ALA A 30 21.93 30.51 -0.83
C ALA A 30 22.44 31.71 -1.64
N PHE A 31 23.45 31.51 -2.50
CA PHE A 31 23.90 32.59 -3.38
C PHE A 31 23.16 32.58 -4.73
N GLN A 32 22.57 31.45 -5.10
CA GLN A 32 21.79 31.29 -6.32
C GLN A 32 20.71 30.24 -6.11
N TYR A 33 19.60 30.38 -6.83
CA TYR A 33 18.56 29.37 -6.94
C TYR A 33 18.18 29.12 -8.40
N GLU A 34 17.71 27.91 -8.69
CA GLU A 34 17.08 27.54 -9.95
C GLU A 34 15.75 26.83 -9.68
N THR A 35 14.77 27.05 -10.54
CA THR A 35 13.50 26.32 -10.53
C THR A 35 13.36 25.53 -11.82
N LYS A 36 13.35 24.20 -11.72
CA LYS A 36 13.11 23.29 -12.83
C LYS A 36 11.65 22.84 -12.77
N THR A 37 10.81 23.46 -13.59
CA THR A 37 9.38 23.11 -13.69
C THR A 37 9.10 22.36 -14.98
N THR A 38 8.53 21.16 -14.86
CA THR A 38 7.93 20.41 -15.96
C THR A 38 6.40 20.54 -15.89
N SER A 39 5.66 19.77 -16.70
CA SER A 39 4.19 19.82 -16.74
C SER A 39 3.50 19.46 -15.41
N SER A 40 4.14 18.66 -14.55
CA SER A 40 3.57 18.17 -13.28
C SER A 40 4.50 18.32 -12.09
N ASP A 41 5.81 18.34 -12.33
CA ASP A 41 6.83 18.26 -11.29
C ASP A 41 7.65 19.54 -11.27
N SER A 42 7.87 20.07 -10.07
CA SER A 42 8.66 21.27 -9.83
C SER A 42 9.78 20.96 -8.86
N THR A 43 11.01 21.32 -9.20
CA THR A 43 12.19 21.16 -8.34
C THR A 43 12.84 22.51 -8.12
N VAL A 44 13.18 22.82 -6.87
CA VAL A 44 14.00 23.98 -6.49
C VAL A 44 15.41 23.50 -6.22
N VAL A 45 16.39 24.09 -6.88
CA VAL A 45 17.81 23.85 -6.62
C VAL A 45 18.38 25.09 -5.94
N LEU A 46 18.94 24.92 -4.76
CA LEU A 46 19.60 25.96 -3.99
C LEU A 46 21.10 25.71 -3.96
N TYR A 47 21.87 26.74 -4.30
CA TYR A 47 23.32 26.70 -4.28
C TYR A 47 23.83 27.40 -3.02
N LEU A 48 24.39 26.62 -2.09
CA LEU A 48 24.92 27.10 -0.82
C LEU A 48 26.45 27.14 -0.88
N GLU A 49 27.03 28.25 -0.46
CA GLU A 49 28.49 28.43 -0.49
C GLU A 49 29.17 27.53 0.55
N LYS A 50 28.65 27.53 1.79
CA LYS A 50 29.11 26.69 2.90
C LYS A 50 27.96 26.25 3.78
N LEU A 51 28.11 25.08 4.40
CA LEU A 51 27.29 24.64 5.53
C LEU A 51 28.16 24.56 6.78
N SER A 52 27.61 24.94 7.92
CA SER A 52 28.28 24.77 9.21
C SER A 52 28.25 23.31 9.64
N HIS A 53 29.34 22.84 10.23
CA HIS A 53 29.41 21.52 10.88
C HIS A 53 29.10 21.60 12.39
N GLU A 54 28.94 22.81 12.93
CA GLU A 54 28.70 23.06 14.35
C GLU A 54 27.24 23.43 14.65
N VAL A 55 26.54 24.04 13.69
CA VAL A 55 25.20 24.59 13.87
C VAL A 55 24.30 24.22 12.69
N ASP A 56 23.09 23.78 12.99
CA ASP A 56 22.08 23.46 11.99
C ASP A 56 21.66 24.72 11.22
N THR A 57 21.73 24.64 9.89
CA THR A 57 21.22 25.68 9.00
C THR A 57 19.78 25.34 8.63
N VAL A 58 18.84 26.20 9.02
CA VAL A 58 17.40 26.02 8.75
C VAL A 58 16.95 27.08 7.76
N LEU A 59 16.32 26.64 6.66
CA LEU A 59 15.72 27.49 5.65
C LEU A 59 14.31 27.01 5.33
N GLY A 60 13.47 27.90 4.82
CA GLY A 60 12.11 27.57 4.43
C GLY A 60 11.55 28.58 3.44
N PHE A 61 10.68 28.09 2.56
CA PHE A 61 9.93 28.91 1.62
C PHE A 61 8.52 28.33 1.47
N ARG A 62 7.54 29.17 1.15
CA ARG A 62 6.17 28.71 0.94
C ARG A 62 6.02 28.02 -0.41
N VAL A 63 5.09 27.07 -0.46
CA VAL A 63 4.66 26.41 -1.68
C VAL A 63 3.16 26.58 -1.86
N HIS A 64 2.72 26.69 -3.11
CA HIS A 64 1.33 26.90 -3.50
C HIS A 64 0.83 25.72 -4.32
N ARG A 65 -0.36 25.20 -3.99
CA ARG A 65 -1.01 24.14 -4.75
C ARG A 65 -1.77 24.74 -5.93
N MET A 66 -1.32 24.48 -7.15
CA MET A 66 -1.94 24.98 -8.39
C MET A 66 -2.80 23.92 -9.07
N LEU A 67 -2.46 22.65 -8.91
CA LEU A 67 -3.20 21.51 -9.45
C LEU A 67 -3.60 20.58 -8.30
N GLN A 68 -4.85 20.11 -8.32
CA GLN A 68 -5.33 19.12 -7.36
C GLN A 68 -5.11 17.73 -7.93
N ALA A 69 -4.15 17.00 -7.36
CA ALA A 69 -3.97 15.57 -7.60
C ALA A 69 -4.62 14.78 -6.46
N GLU A 70 -5.22 13.63 -6.77
CA GLU A 70 -5.86 12.75 -5.78
C GLU A 70 -4.83 11.96 -4.95
N PHE A 71 -3.71 11.59 -5.57
CA PHE A 71 -2.63 10.86 -4.91
C PHE A 71 -1.36 11.70 -4.92
N LEU A 72 -1.01 12.26 -3.76
CA LEU A 72 0.24 12.99 -3.58
C LEU A 72 1.35 12.01 -3.20
N GLN A 73 2.38 11.94 -4.05
CA GLN A 73 3.57 11.19 -3.71
C GLN A 73 4.49 12.06 -2.86
N ALA A 74 5.09 11.45 -1.83
CA ALA A 74 6.10 12.12 -1.02
C ALA A 74 7.24 12.62 -1.90
N ALA A 75 7.66 13.86 -1.68
CA ALA A 75 8.71 14.50 -2.46
C ALA A 75 10.07 14.40 -1.76
N GLN A 76 11.14 14.41 -2.54
CA GLN A 76 12.49 14.21 -2.06
C GLN A 76 13.22 15.53 -1.83
N VAL A 77 13.96 15.61 -0.72
CA VAL A 77 15.01 16.60 -0.49
C VAL A 77 16.36 15.91 -0.53
N MET A 78 17.30 16.44 -1.31
CA MET A 78 18.64 15.89 -1.46
C MET A 78 19.68 16.97 -1.20
N VAL A 79 20.75 16.62 -0.50
CA VAL A 79 21.89 17.50 -0.24
C VAL A 79 23.16 16.76 -0.63
N TYR A 80 24.02 17.40 -1.41
CA TYR A 80 25.29 16.83 -1.86
C TYR A 80 26.38 17.89 -2.09
N ASP A 81 27.64 17.48 -2.02
CA ASP A 81 28.76 18.36 -2.37
C ASP A 81 28.93 18.40 -3.89
N TYR A 82 29.14 19.61 -4.44
CA TYR A 82 29.39 19.82 -5.86
C TYR A 82 30.63 19.06 -6.38
N TYR A 83 31.69 18.96 -5.57
CA TYR A 83 32.93 18.29 -5.95
C TYR A 83 32.88 16.78 -5.75
N GLU A 84 32.02 16.30 -4.86
CA GLU A 84 31.82 14.87 -4.59
C GLU A 84 30.33 14.47 -4.62
N PRO A 85 29.68 14.43 -5.81
CA PRO A 85 28.24 14.14 -5.91
C PRO A 85 27.85 12.71 -5.48
N SER A 86 28.82 11.81 -5.28
CA SER A 86 28.59 10.50 -4.68
C SER A 86 28.25 10.60 -3.20
N GLN A 87 28.79 11.61 -2.49
CA GLN A 87 28.43 11.90 -1.11
C GLN A 87 27.14 12.73 -1.09
N ARG A 88 26.02 12.01 -1.13
CA ARG A 88 24.69 12.62 -1.08
C ARG A 88 23.88 12.03 0.07
N CYS A 89 23.10 12.88 0.72
CA CYS A 89 22.09 12.49 1.68
C CYS A 89 20.72 12.89 1.13
N SER A 90 19.72 12.04 1.32
CA SER A 90 18.36 12.35 0.90
C SER A 90 17.35 11.98 1.96
N SER A 91 16.30 12.79 2.07
CA SER A 91 15.12 12.52 2.88
C SER A 91 13.86 12.76 2.05
N PHE A 92 12.73 12.25 2.51
CA PHE A 92 11.43 12.47 1.90
C PHE A 92 10.55 13.31 2.83
N TYR A 93 9.62 14.06 2.25
CA TYR A 93 8.60 14.79 2.98
C TYR A 93 7.25 14.66 2.28
N ASN A 94 6.16 14.80 3.02
CA ASN A 94 4.81 14.84 2.49
C ASN A 94 4.00 15.93 3.23
N LEU A 95 2.72 16.09 2.89
CA LEU A 95 1.82 16.96 3.65
C LEU A 95 1.81 16.55 5.13
N PRO A 96 1.57 17.49 6.08
CA PRO A 96 1.62 17.20 7.51
C PRO A 96 0.66 16.08 7.97
N THR A 97 -0.41 15.84 7.20
CA THR A 97 -1.40 14.78 7.45
C THR A 97 -1.01 13.42 6.86
N GLU A 98 0.04 13.37 6.04
CA GLU A 98 0.44 12.18 5.30
C GLU A 98 1.86 11.74 5.68
N HIS A 99 2.14 10.44 5.52
CA HIS A 99 3.47 9.92 5.80
C HIS A 99 4.42 10.23 4.64
N ALA A 100 5.66 10.60 5.00
CA ALA A 100 6.72 10.87 4.03
C ALA A 100 7.36 9.62 3.43
N SER A 101 7.31 8.50 4.15
CA SER A 101 7.82 7.22 3.65
C SER A 101 6.70 6.44 2.97
N LEU A 102 6.99 5.89 1.79
CA LEU A 102 6.09 4.98 1.11
C LEU A 102 5.75 3.79 2.01
N ARG A 103 4.46 3.51 2.16
CA ARG A 103 3.92 2.33 2.80
C ARG A 103 4.41 1.12 2.02
N LYS A 104 5.06 0.23 2.74
CA LYS A 104 5.58 -1.02 2.20
C LYS A 104 5.33 -2.10 3.21
N ILE A 105 5.05 -3.29 2.73
CA ILE A 105 5.11 -4.50 3.55
C ILE A 105 6.45 -5.14 3.20
N CYS A 106 7.26 -5.44 4.20
CA CYS A 106 8.52 -6.13 4.01
C CYS A 106 8.56 -7.40 4.84
N HIS A 107 8.97 -8.48 4.20
CA HIS A 107 9.34 -9.70 4.89
C HIS A 107 10.81 -10.00 4.60
N ARG A 108 11.67 -9.79 5.61
CA ARG A 108 13.14 -9.82 5.48
C ARG A 108 13.59 -8.81 4.41
N ASP A 109 14.28 -9.27 3.36
CA ASP A 109 14.83 -8.43 2.30
C ASP A 109 13.86 -8.21 1.12
N VAL A 110 12.68 -8.85 1.15
CA VAL A 110 11.66 -8.71 0.11
C VAL A 110 10.59 -7.74 0.58
N CYS A 111 10.42 -6.64 -0.15
CA CYS A 111 9.40 -5.63 0.11
C CYS A 111 8.44 -5.51 -1.08
N ARG A 112 7.16 -5.29 -0.81
CA ARG A 112 6.16 -4.87 -1.79
C ARG A 112 5.57 -3.53 -1.37
N CYS A 113 5.27 -2.70 -2.36
CA CYS A 113 4.56 -1.45 -2.17
C CYS A 113 3.15 -1.72 -1.60
N ALA A 114 2.74 -0.92 -0.63
CA ALA A 114 1.42 -0.97 0.01
C ALA A 114 0.75 0.41 0.02
N GLU A 115 1.09 1.24 -0.98
CA GLU A 115 0.42 2.52 -1.27
C GLU A 115 -0.92 2.35 -2.00
N GLU A 116 -1.21 1.14 -2.49
CA GLU A 116 -2.47 0.85 -3.13
C GLU A 116 -3.63 0.92 -2.13
N GLN A 117 -4.84 1.08 -2.66
CA GLN A 117 -6.06 1.05 -1.87
C GLN A 117 -6.15 -0.24 -1.04
N CYS A 118 -6.61 -0.14 0.20
CA CYS A 118 -6.91 -1.32 1.02
C CYS A 118 -7.94 -2.22 0.32
N PRO A 119 -7.91 -3.54 0.57
CA PRO A 119 -8.92 -4.44 0.05
C PRO A 119 -10.30 -4.00 0.51
N SER A 120 -11.26 -3.93 -0.40
CA SER A 120 -12.64 -3.61 -0.05
C SER A 120 -13.35 -4.88 0.42
N SER A 121 -13.83 -4.90 1.67
CA SER A 121 -14.81 -5.91 2.09
C SER A 121 -16.10 -5.69 1.30
N LYS A 122 -16.56 -6.70 0.57
CA LYS A 122 -17.79 -6.60 -0.23
C LYS A 122 -19.00 -6.96 0.63
N ASP A 123 -19.99 -6.07 0.65
CA ASP A 123 -21.26 -6.32 1.31
C ASP A 123 -22.03 -7.45 0.63
N SER A 124 -22.70 -8.23 1.47
CA SER A 124 -23.30 -9.50 1.09
C SER A 124 -24.67 -9.38 0.43
N ASP A 125 -25.25 -8.18 0.39
CA ASP A 125 -26.69 -8.00 0.16
C ASP A 125 -27.12 -8.11 -1.31
N HIS A 126 -26.20 -8.21 -2.28
CA HIS A 126 -26.53 -8.14 -3.71
C HIS A 126 -25.73 -9.04 -4.66
N LEU A 127 -24.91 -9.96 -4.18
CA LEU A 127 -24.04 -10.75 -5.07
C LEU A 127 -24.72 -12.05 -5.51
N GLN A 128 -24.97 -12.17 -6.82
CA GLN A 128 -25.48 -13.39 -7.43
C GLN A 128 -24.38 -14.45 -7.60
N GLN A 129 -24.79 -15.72 -7.62
CA GLN A 129 -23.87 -16.85 -7.79
C GLN A 129 -23.04 -16.73 -9.08
N GLU A 130 -23.64 -16.30 -10.18
CA GLU A 130 -22.98 -16.14 -11.48
C GLU A 130 -21.87 -15.07 -11.44
N GLN A 131 -22.07 -14.00 -10.65
CA GLN A 131 -21.07 -12.94 -10.50
C GLN A 131 -19.86 -13.43 -9.71
N LEU A 132 -20.08 -14.25 -8.66
CA LEU A 132 -18.99 -14.87 -7.91
C LEU A 132 -18.20 -15.87 -8.76
N GLN A 133 -18.89 -16.64 -9.61
CA GLN A 133 -18.25 -17.53 -10.58
C GLN A 133 -17.38 -16.75 -11.57
N ALA A 134 -17.93 -15.69 -12.16
CA ALA A 134 -17.18 -14.82 -13.06
C ALA A 134 -15.94 -14.23 -12.37
N ALA A 135 -16.10 -13.64 -11.18
CA ALA A 135 -14.99 -13.08 -10.40
C ALA A 135 -13.92 -14.12 -10.04
N ALA A 136 -14.32 -15.33 -9.62
CA ALA A 136 -13.40 -16.42 -9.32
C ALA A 136 -12.61 -16.93 -10.55
N CYS A 137 -13.19 -16.74 -11.75
CA CYS A 137 -12.61 -17.12 -13.03
C CYS A 137 -11.98 -15.95 -13.79
N GLU A 138 -11.96 -14.75 -13.23
CA GLU A 138 -11.26 -13.62 -13.83
C GLU A 138 -9.76 -13.91 -14.01
N VAL A 139 -9.21 -13.35 -15.08
CA VAL A 139 -7.79 -13.51 -15.40
C VAL A 139 -6.96 -12.86 -14.30
N GLY A 140 -6.12 -13.66 -13.66
CA GLY A 140 -5.25 -13.23 -12.56
C GLY A 140 -5.64 -13.78 -11.19
N VAL A 141 -6.90 -14.19 -10.98
CA VAL A 141 -7.32 -14.86 -9.74
C VAL A 141 -6.70 -16.26 -9.70
N ASP A 142 -5.79 -16.46 -8.77
CA ASP A 142 -5.00 -17.69 -8.64
C ASP A 142 -5.69 -18.70 -7.73
N PHE A 143 -6.20 -18.22 -6.59
CA PHE A 143 -6.81 -19.08 -5.58
C PHE A 143 -8.14 -18.53 -5.07
N VAL A 144 -9.00 -19.44 -4.64
CA VAL A 144 -10.27 -19.12 -3.97
C VAL A 144 -10.41 -20.03 -2.76
N TYR A 145 -10.45 -19.42 -1.57
CA TYR A 145 -10.47 -20.10 -0.29
C TYR A 145 -11.67 -19.68 0.56
N LYS A 146 -12.26 -20.66 1.26
CA LYS A 146 -13.10 -20.43 2.43
C LYS A 146 -12.23 -20.64 3.66
N ALA A 147 -11.98 -19.58 4.41
CA ALA A 147 -11.03 -19.58 5.51
C ALA A 147 -11.65 -18.97 6.77
N ARG A 148 -11.35 -19.55 7.93
CA ARG A 148 -11.74 -19.03 9.24
C ARG A 148 -10.58 -18.27 9.86
N LEU A 149 -10.84 -17.07 10.37
CA LEU A 149 -9.82 -16.31 11.10
C LEU A 149 -9.67 -16.88 12.51
N GLU A 150 -8.49 -17.39 12.86
CA GLU A 150 -8.24 -17.97 14.19
C GLU A 150 -7.61 -16.94 15.14
N SER A 151 -6.65 -16.16 14.66
CA SER A 151 -5.98 -15.15 15.48
C SER A 151 -5.40 -14.00 14.66
N VAL A 152 -5.36 -12.82 15.25
CA VAL A 152 -4.66 -11.66 14.70
C VAL A 152 -3.35 -11.40 15.46
N GLU A 153 -2.21 -11.46 14.76
CA GLU A 153 -0.91 -11.10 15.30
C GLU A 153 -0.58 -9.64 14.94
N THR A 154 -0.50 -8.78 15.95
CA THR A 154 -0.02 -7.39 15.81
C THR A 154 1.30 -7.22 16.57
N SER A 155 2.20 -6.38 16.05
CA SER A 155 3.51 -6.13 16.67
C SER A 155 3.75 -4.63 16.77
N ALA A 156 4.09 -4.14 17.96
CA ALA A 156 4.37 -2.71 18.17
C ALA A 156 5.59 -2.20 17.38
N SER A 157 6.49 -3.11 16.99
CA SER A 157 7.71 -2.81 16.24
C SER A 157 7.57 -2.90 14.72
N SER A 158 6.43 -3.38 14.19
CA SER A 158 6.22 -3.51 12.75
C SER A 158 4.84 -3.00 12.34
N PRO A 159 4.72 -2.20 11.28
CA PRO A 159 3.43 -1.68 10.80
C PRO A 159 2.62 -2.75 10.04
N TYR A 160 2.80 -4.03 10.35
CA TYR A 160 2.19 -5.18 9.67
C TYR A 160 1.25 -5.89 10.63
N ILE A 161 0.15 -6.36 10.08
CA ILE A 161 -0.80 -7.20 10.79
C ILE A 161 -0.88 -8.53 10.06
N TYR A 162 -0.67 -9.61 10.80
CA TYR A 162 -0.81 -10.96 10.28
C TYR A 162 -2.11 -11.58 10.76
N TYR A 163 -2.89 -12.09 9.83
CA TYR A 163 -4.10 -12.85 10.07
C TYR A 163 -3.78 -14.33 9.88
N ASN A 164 -3.84 -15.10 10.96
CA ASN A 164 -3.70 -16.55 10.89
C ASN A 164 -5.07 -17.14 10.58
N MET A 165 -5.24 -17.62 9.35
CA MET A 165 -6.50 -18.16 8.88
C MET A 165 -6.39 -19.67 8.64
N GLN A 166 -7.37 -20.42 9.13
CA GLN A 166 -7.49 -21.85 8.85
C GLN A 166 -8.32 -22.06 7.58
N LEU A 167 -7.73 -22.72 6.57
CA LEU A 167 -8.46 -23.05 5.35
C LEU A 167 -9.49 -24.15 5.64
N GLN A 168 -10.78 -23.82 5.64
CA GLN A 168 -11.84 -24.83 5.78
C GLN A 168 -12.06 -25.57 4.46
N ALA A 169 -12.01 -24.83 3.36
CA ALA A 169 -12.32 -25.35 2.04
C ALA A 169 -11.50 -24.62 0.97
N ILE A 170 -10.89 -25.40 0.07
CA ILE A 170 -10.27 -24.89 -1.15
C ILE A 170 -11.30 -25.03 -2.26
N ILE A 171 -11.69 -23.91 -2.88
CA ILE A 171 -12.68 -23.86 -3.95
C ILE A 171 -11.96 -23.87 -5.30
N LYS A 172 -10.91 -23.05 -5.43
CA LYS A 172 -9.98 -23.03 -6.55
C LYS A 172 -8.56 -23.16 -6.01
N SER A 173 -7.88 -24.23 -6.41
CA SER A 173 -6.46 -24.42 -6.07
C SER A 173 -5.61 -23.53 -6.95
N GLY A 174 -4.74 -22.74 -6.32
CA GLY A 174 -3.80 -21.87 -7.03
C GLY A 174 -2.39 -22.46 -7.10
N THR A 175 -1.42 -21.55 -7.22
CA THR A 175 0.01 -21.84 -7.25
C THR A 175 0.51 -22.45 -5.92
N ASP A 176 -0.10 -22.06 -4.80
CA ASP A 176 0.13 -22.69 -3.51
C ASP A 176 -0.62 -24.04 -3.44
N SER A 177 0.13 -25.14 -3.36
CA SER A 177 -0.41 -26.50 -3.18
C SER A 177 -0.93 -26.73 -1.75
N ALA A 178 -1.78 -25.83 -1.28
CA ALA A 178 -2.39 -25.89 0.04
C ALA A 178 -3.34 -27.08 0.16
N LYS A 179 -3.46 -27.62 1.37
CA LYS A 179 -4.44 -28.66 1.71
C LYS A 179 -5.54 -28.07 2.58
N PRO A 180 -6.76 -28.63 2.57
CA PRO A 180 -7.77 -28.28 3.56
C PRO A 180 -7.23 -28.45 4.99
N LEU A 181 -7.75 -27.64 5.92
CA LEU A 181 -7.37 -27.57 7.34
C LEU A 181 -5.95 -27.04 7.62
N THR A 182 -5.23 -26.58 6.59
CA THR A 182 -3.92 -25.93 6.79
C THR A 182 -4.09 -24.50 7.30
N MET A 183 -3.19 -24.09 8.19
CA MET A 183 -3.07 -22.70 8.62
C MET A 183 -2.29 -21.91 7.57
N LYS A 184 -2.82 -20.75 7.18
CA LYS A 184 -2.17 -19.83 6.26
C LYS A 184 -2.09 -18.43 6.87
N LYS A 185 -1.00 -17.74 6.58
CA LYS A 185 -0.77 -16.37 7.03
C LYS A 185 -1.14 -15.40 5.92
N PHE A 186 -2.07 -14.51 6.23
CA PHE A 186 -2.39 -13.36 5.41
C PHE A 186 -1.79 -12.10 6.07
N VAL A 187 -1.27 -11.16 5.29
CA VAL A 187 -0.61 -9.96 5.81
C VAL A 187 -1.20 -8.71 5.17
N THR A 188 -1.38 -7.67 5.98
CA THR A 188 -1.74 -6.33 5.50
C THR A 188 -0.98 -5.25 6.27
N HIS A 189 -1.01 -4.02 5.76
CA HIS A 189 -0.48 -2.86 6.46
C HIS A 189 -1.47 -2.41 7.55
N ALA A 190 -0.97 -1.96 8.71
CA ALA A 190 -1.81 -1.61 9.86
C ALA A 190 -2.91 -0.57 9.55
N THR A 191 -2.67 0.33 8.59
CA THR A 191 -3.66 1.32 8.14
C THR A 191 -4.91 0.71 7.51
N CYS A 192 -4.83 -0.52 7.00
CA CYS A 192 -5.96 -1.23 6.40
C CYS A 192 -6.73 -2.09 7.40
N HIS A 193 -6.27 -2.19 8.65
CA HIS A 193 -6.91 -3.02 9.67
C HIS A 193 -8.37 -2.62 9.91
N ASP A 194 -8.58 -1.33 10.20
CA ASP A 194 -9.88 -0.79 10.55
C ASP A 194 -10.84 -0.82 9.36
N SER A 195 -10.34 -0.62 8.13
CA SER A 195 -11.14 -0.71 6.90
C SER A 195 -11.56 -2.14 6.56
N LEU A 196 -10.74 -3.13 6.92
CA LEU A 196 -11.03 -4.54 6.68
C LEU A 196 -12.04 -5.10 7.69
N GLY A 197 -11.97 -4.67 8.95
CA GLY A 197 -12.94 -5.05 9.98
C GLY A 197 -13.06 -6.56 10.23
N LEU A 198 -11.99 -7.32 10.00
CA LEU A 198 -12.00 -8.78 10.20
C LEU A 198 -12.11 -9.13 11.69
N GLN A 199 -12.95 -10.10 12.00
CA GLN A 199 -13.23 -10.55 13.35
C GLN A 199 -12.71 -11.98 13.55
N GLU A 200 -12.07 -12.22 14.70
CA GLU A 200 -11.61 -13.55 15.07
C GLU A 200 -12.79 -14.51 15.18
N HIS A 201 -12.56 -15.76 14.82
CA HIS A 201 -13.50 -16.88 14.77
C HIS A 201 -14.59 -16.79 13.69
N GLU A 202 -14.63 -15.73 12.90
CA GLU A 202 -15.50 -15.59 11.73
C GLU A 202 -14.90 -16.24 10.48
N THR A 203 -15.78 -16.60 9.54
CA THR A 203 -15.39 -17.24 8.28
C THR A 203 -15.50 -16.24 7.13
N TYR A 204 -14.57 -16.31 6.19
CA TYR A 204 -14.47 -15.41 5.05
C TYR A 204 -14.21 -16.17 3.75
N LEU A 205 -14.79 -15.66 2.66
CA LEU A 205 -14.43 -16.00 1.29
C LEU A 205 -13.31 -15.06 0.84
N ILE A 206 -12.20 -15.64 0.39
CA ILE A 206 -11.01 -14.91 -0.02
C ILE A 206 -10.62 -15.35 -1.42
N MET A 207 -10.56 -14.39 -2.35
CA MET A 207 -10.01 -14.59 -3.70
C MET A 207 -8.81 -13.68 -3.86
N GLY A 208 -7.69 -14.21 -4.31
CA GLY A 208 -6.47 -13.44 -4.49
C GLY A 208 -5.70 -13.84 -5.73
N GLN A 209 -4.72 -13.01 -6.08
CA GLN A 209 -3.93 -13.19 -7.29
C GLN A 209 -2.59 -13.89 -7.01
N THR A 210 -1.94 -14.40 -8.05
CA THR A 210 -0.60 -14.99 -7.91
C THR A 210 0.43 -13.95 -7.46
N SER A 211 0.24 -12.68 -7.83
CA SER A 211 1.08 -11.54 -7.41
C SER A 211 1.06 -11.32 -5.90
N ASP A 212 -0.02 -11.74 -5.22
CA ASP A 212 -0.23 -11.65 -3.78
C ASP A 212 0.46 -12.75 -2.98
N LEU A 213 1.12 -13.69 -3.65
CA LEU A 213 1.83 -14.79 -3.00
C LEU A 213 3.31 -14.46 -2.80
N TRP A 214 3.72 -14.34 -1.54
CA TRP A 214 5.13 -14.31 -1.16
C TRP A 214 5.60 -15.69 -0.74
N ARG A 215 6.48 -16.27 -1.55
CA ARG A 215 7.13 -17.53 -1.22
C ARG A 215 8.29 -17.30 -0.25
N VAL A 216 8.12 -17.73 0.99
CA VAL A 216 9.16 -17.73 2.02
C VAL A 216 9.62 -19.17 2.24
N LYS A 217 10.78 -19.52 1.66
CA LYS A 217 11.28 -20.91 1.62
C LYS A 217 10.24 -21.88 0.98
N SER A 218 9.51 -22.60 1.83
CA SER A 218 8.49 -23.60 1.48
C SER A 218 7.07 -23.18 1.90
N GLU A 219 6.91 -22.01 2.53
CA GLU A 219 5.63 -21.49 3.01
C GLU A 219 5.26 -20.21 2.25
N TYR A 220 4.00 -20.11 1.84
CA TYR A 220 3.46 -18.95 1.14
C TYR A 220 2.75 -18.03 2.13
N THR A 221 3.16 -16.76 2.18
CA THR A 221 2.46 -15.68 2.87
C THR A 221 1.64 -14.91 1.84
N HIS A 222 0.37 -14.66 2.16
CA HIS A 222 -0.58 -14.04 1.23
C HIS A 222 -0.75 -12.57 1.59
N VAL A 223 -0.46 -11.65 0.67
CA VAL A 223 -0.62 -10.21 0.89
C VAL A 223 -2.05 -9.80 0.53
N LEU A 224 -2.75 -9.16 1.45
CA LEU A 224 -4.08 -8.59 1.18
C LEU A 224 -3.90 -7.21 0.54
N GLY A 225 -4.02 -7.15 -0.79
CA GLY A 225 -3.90 -5.95 -1.60
C GLY A 225 -5.23 -5.45 -2.17
N LYS A 226 -5.18 -4.40 -3.01
CA LYS A 226 -6.37 -3.80 -3.64
C LYS A 226 -7.24 -4.81 -4.39
N GLU A 227 -6.60 -5.74 -5.09
CA GLU A 227 -7.26 -6.73 -5.93
C GLU A 227 -7.70 -7.99 -5.15
N THR A 228 -7.41 -8.06 -3.85
CA THR A 228 -7.88 -9.16 -3.03
C THR A 228 -9.37 -9.00 -2.72
N PHE A 229 -10.17 -9.95 -3.15
CA PHE A 229 -11.59 -10.01 -2.82
C PHE A 229 -11.77 -10.64 -1.45
N LEU A 230 -12.50 -9.95 -0.57
CA LEU A 230 -12.83 -10.45 0.75
C LEU A 230 -14.32 -10.24 1.05
N MET A 231 -14.97 -11.29 1.54
CA MET A 231 -16.38 -11.28 1.92
C MET A 231 -16.60 -12.15 3.16
N HIS A 232 -17.51 -11.73 4.05
CA HIS A 232 -17.95 -12.55 5.18
C HIS A 232 -18.78 -13.75 4.71
N TRP A 233 -18.39 -14.94 5.17
CA TRP A 233 -19.15 -16.17 4.95
C TRP A 233 -20.02 -16.43 6.18
N PRO A 234 -21.36 -16.31 6.07
CA PRO A 234 -22.25 -16.47 7.21
C PRO A 234 -22.18 -17.87 7.82
N VAL A 235 -22.35 -17.96 9.13
CA VAL A 235 -22.43 -19.24 9.83
C VAL A 235 -23.83 -19.84 9.66
N ASP A 236 -23.91 -21.17 9.61
CA ASP A 236 -25.18 -21.90 9.59
C ASP A 236 -26.04 -21.50 10.82
N GLY A 237 -27.24 -20.99 10.56
CA GLY A 237 -28.15 -20.44 11.58
C GLY A 237 -28.18 -18.91 11.72
N ALA A 238 -27.42 -18.14 10.93
CA ALA A 238 -27.50 -16.68 10.91
C ALA A 238 -28.89 -16.20 10.41
N VAL A 239 -29.59 -15.42 11.24
CA VAL A 239 -30.95 -14.92 10.95
C VAL A 239 -30.93 -14.03 9.70
N GLY A 240 -31.73 -14.39 8.68
CA GLY A 240 -31.89 -13.60 7.45
C GLY A 240 -30.81 -13.78 6.37
N LYS A 241 -29.80 -14.65 6.58
CA LYS A 241 -28.71 -14.89 5.60
C LYS A 241 -28.69 -16.30 5.02
N LYS A 242 -29.79 -17.04 5.13
CA LYS A 242 -29.88 -18.43 4.65
C LYS A 242 -29.74 -18.54 3.13
N GLU A 243 -30.40 -17.65 2.39
CA GLU A 243 -30.34 -17.63 0.92
C GLU A 243 -28.91 -17.36 0.41
N LEU A 244 -28.19 -16.44 1.05
CA LEU A 244 -26.78 -16.17 0.75
C LEU A 244 -25.89 -17.38 1.05
N LEU A 245 -26.12 -18.06 2.17
CA LEU A 245 -25.37 -19.28 2.51
C LEU A 245 -25.58 -20.37 1.45
N ASP A 246 -26.83 -20.60 1.04
CA ASP A 246 -27.17 -21.57 0.00
C ASP A 246 -26.52 -21.20 -1.34
N GLN A 247 -26.49 -19.91 -1.71
CA GLN A 247 -25.80 -19.41 -2.91
C GLN A 247 -24.29 -19.62 -2.86
N LEU A 248 -23.66 -19.34 -1.72
CA LEU A 248 -22.22 -19.52 -1.52
C LEU A 248 -21.82 -20.99 -1.54
N GLU A 249 -22.63 -21.87 -0.95
CA GLU A 249 -22.43 -23.32 -1.01
C GLU A 249 -22.59 -23.84 -2.44
N GLY A 250 -23.64 -23.42 -3.16
CA GLY A 250 -23.84 -23.75 -4.57
C GLY A 250 -22.68 -23.28 -5.46
N PHE A 251 -22.19 -22.05 -5.24
CA PHE A 251 -20.98 -21.53 -5.87
C PHE A 251 -19.76 -22.42 -5.61
N SER A 252 -19.51 -22.76 -4.34
CA SER A 252 -18.36 -23.58 -3.92
C SER A 252 -18.40 -24.97 -4.56
N GLU A 253 -19.57 -25.62 -4.60
CA GLU A 253 -19.73 -26.93 -5.23
C GLU A 253 -19.55 -26.86 -6.75
N TYR A 254 -20.15 -25.86 -7.40
CA TYR A 254 -20.03 -25.65 -8.84
C TYR A 254 -18.56 -25.46 -9.26
N MET A 255 -17.84 -24.55 -8.59
CA MET A 255 -16.44 -24.26 -8.92
C MET A 255 -15.52 -25.46 -8.72
N ARG A 256 -15.80 -26.31 -7.73
CA ARG A 256 -15.04 -27.54 -7.49
C ARG A 256 -15.27 -28.62 -8.54
N THR A 257 -16.47 -28.64 -9.12
CA THR A 257 -16.88 -29.69 -10.07
C THR A 257 -16.61 -29.30 -11.52
N HIS A 258 -16.93 -28.07 -11.90
CA HIS A 258 -16.86 -27.57 -13.27
C HIS A 258 -15.60 -26.74 -13.53
N GLY A 259 -15.01 -26.13 -12.49
CA GLY A 259 -13.90 -25.21 -12.63
C GLY A 259 -14.30 -23.93 -13.39
N CYS A 260 -13.34 -23.36 -14.11
CA CYS A 260 -13.57 -22.21 -14.98
C CYS A 260 -13.62 -22.69 -16.44
N GLU A 261 -14.69 -22.35 -17.15
CA GLU A 261 -14.74 -22.52 -18.61
C GLU A 261 -13.77 -21.53 -19.27
N SER A 262 -12.99 -22.02 -20.24
CA SER A 262 -11.92 -21.29 -20.92
C SER A 262 -12.43 -20.42 -22.06
#